data_AF-A0A2S9F7T4-F1
#
_entry.id   AF-A0A2S9F7T4-F1
#
_cell.length_a   1.000
_cell.length_b   1.000
_cell.length_c   1.000
_cell.angle_alpha   90.00
_cell.angle_beta   90.00
_cell.angle_gamma   90.00
#
_symmetry.space_group_name_H-M   'P 1'
#
loop_
_entity.id
_entity.type
_entity.pdbx_description
1 polymer ?
#
loop_
_entity_poly.entity_id
_entity_poly.type
_entity_poly.pdbx_seq_one_letter_code
_entity_poly.pdbx_strand_id
1 'polypeptide(L)'
;SFTRLPYFQTMGVPCAVGTFVAVIAALTLGPAVIAIGSRFGLFDPKRTISSRGWRRVGVAVVRWPGPVLAATMALALVGLLTLPGYKTNYDARDYLPEDIPANVGYAVADKHFGTARMNPELLMVESDHDLRNPADFLVIDKIAKAIFRVPGVARVQTITRPDGKPIKHTTIPFAMSMQGTTQRLNEKYMQDRMADMLVQADAMQTNIDTMTRMSALMTQMSETTHQMVTKTKAMTADIVEVRDNLADFDDFFRPIRNYFYWEPHCYDIPVCWTMRSVFDTLDGINPLTDDIQELVPELERLDALMPKLIELLPSQIETMRSMQTMMLTQYQTQKGQQDQSAAMSEDADAMGEAFDDSMNDDTFYLPPDAFDNDDFKRGMENFISPDGKSVRFIISHEGDPATVEGISQIVPIKTAAKEAIKGTPLEGSTVYLAGTGATYKDMSDGAFYDLLIAGIAAVTLIFIIMLIITRSVVAAAVIVGTVLLSLGASFGLSVLLWQHILGLPLHWMVLPMSVILLLAVGSDYNLLLVSRF
;
A
#
# COMPACT_ATOMS: atom_id res chain seq x y z
N SER A 1 -45.42 14.95 -11.83
CA SER A 1 -45.94 14.11 -10.73
C SER A 1 -46.14 14.98 -9.48
N PHE A 2 -47.18 14.76 -8.69
CA PHE A 2 -47.40 15.47 -7.41
C PHE A 2 -46.52 14.96 -6.26
N THR A 3 -45.99 13.75 -6.39
CA THR A 3 -45.10 13.09 -5.42
C THR A 3 -43.77 12.72 -6.08
N ARG A 4 -42.69 12.75 -5.30
CA ARG A 4 -41.33 12.40 -5.73
C ARG A 4 -41.10 10.90 -5.70
N LEU A 5 -41.63 10.20 -4.70
CA LEU A 5 -41.44 8.75 -4.57
C LEU A 5 -42.24 7.97 -5.61
N PRO A 6 -41.60 7.12 -6.45
CA PRO A 6 -42.29 6.30 -7.44
C PRO A 6 -43.43 5.47 -6.85
N TYR A 7 -43.25 4.98 -5.61
CA TYR A 7 -44.27 4.26 -4.85
C TYR A 7 -45.59 5.05 -4.73
N PHE A 8 -45.53 6.35 -4.42
CA PHE A 8 -46.72 7.19 -4.35
C PHE A 8 -47.22 7.62 -5.73
N GLN A 9 -46.34 7.77 -6.72
CA GLN A 9 -46.74 8.11 -8.09
C GLN A 9 -47.65 7.04 -8.69
N THR A 10 -47.30 5.77 -8.50
CA THR A 10 -48.05 4.63 -9.04
C THR A 10 -49.34 4.37 -8.27
N MET A 11 -49.36 4.60 -6.95
CA MET A 11 -50.56 4.44 -6.12
C MET A 11 -51.58 5.58 -6.26
N GLY A 12 -51.16 6.77 -6.72
CA GLY A 12 -52.02 7.95 -6.74
C GLY A 12 -53.32 7.77 -7.55
N VAL A 13 -53.22 7.29 -8.79
CA VAL A 13 -54.38 7.13 -9.68
C VAL A 13 -55.35 6.04 -9.17
N PRO A 14 -54.89 4.81 -8.82
CA PRO A 14 -55.78 3.81 -8.23
C PRO A 14 -56.48 4.28 -6.95
N CYS A 15 -55.77 4.97 -6.05
CA CYS A 15 -56.36 5.50 -4.82
C CYS A 15 -57.42 6.58 -5.11
N ALA A 16 -57.18 7.46 -6.08
CA ALA A 16 -58.15 8.49 -6.48
C ALA A 16 -59.42 7.88 -7.06
N VAL A 17 -59.29 6.92 -7.98
CA VAL A 17 -60.43 6.20 -8.55
C VAL A 17 -61.19 5.43 -7.47
N GLY A 18 -60.47 4.71 -6.60
CA GLY A 18 -61.06 3.98 -5.48
C GLY A 18 -61.84 4.88 -4.54
N THR A 19 -61.27 6.04 -4.16
CA THR A 19 -61.93 7.02 -3.30
C THR A 19 -63.16 7.62 -3.98
N PHE A 20 -63.07 7.96 -5.28
CA PHE A 20 -64.19 8.49 -6.05
C PHE A 20 -65.37 7.50 -6.11
N VAL A 21 -65.09 6.23 -6.41
CA VAL A 21 -66.11 5.17 -6.41
C VAL A 21 -66.67 4.94 -5.01
N ALA A 22 -65.83 4.93 -3.98
CA ALA A 22 -66.28 4.78 -2.59
C ALA A 22 -67.20 5.93 -2.14
N VAL A 23 -66.89 7.18 -2.51
CA VAL A 23 -67.76 8.34 -2.22
C VAL A 23 -69.09 8.22 -2.94
N ILE A 24 -69.10 7.86 -4.23
CA ILE A 24 -70.35 7.63 -4.98
C ILE A 24 -71.17 6.52 -4.33
N ALA A 25 -70.53 5.40 -3.96
CA ALA A 25 -71.20 4.30 -3.29
C ALA A 25 -71.75 4.72 -1.92
N ALA A 26 -70.99 5.46 -1.11
CA ALA A 26 -71.44 5.95 0.19
C ALA A 26 -72.66 6.88 0.07
N LEU A 27 -72.66 7.78 -0.92
CA LEU A 27 -73.76 8.73 -1.16
C LEU A 27 -75.01 8.10 -1.77
N THR A 28 -74.90 6.95 -2.45
CA THR A 28 -76.02 6.31 -3.15
C THR A 28 -76.51 5.04 -2.43
N LEU A 29 -75.60 4.10 -2.16
CA LEU A 29 -75.90 2.81 -1.56
C LEU A 29 -76.30 2.97 -0.09
N GLY A 30 -75.62 3.84 0.68
CA GLY A 30 -75.91 4.07 2.09
C GLY A 30 -77.37 4.50 2.33
N PRO A 31 -77.83 5.61 1.72
CA PRO A 31 -79.23 6.03 1.80
C PRO A 31 -80.20 5.00 1.23
N ALA A 32 -79.85 4.30 0.13
CA ALA A 32 -80.71 3.27 -0.44
C ALA A 32 -80.92 2.08 0.50
N VAL A 33 -79.84 1.59 1.14
CA VAL A 33 -79.90 0.51 2.14
C VAL A 33 -80.72 0.94 3.35
N ILE A 34 -80.50 2.16 3.87
CA ILE A 34 -81.28 2.69 5.00
C ILE A 34 -82.77 2.83 4.62
N ALA A 35 -83.08 3.35 3.44
CA ALA A 35 -84.46 3.52 2.98
C ALA A 35 -85.19 2.17 2.80
N ILE A 36 -84.49 1.16 2.27
CA ILE A 36 -85.07 -0.18 2.09
C ILE A 36 -85.19 -0.89 3.44
N GLY A 37 -84.14 -0.92 4.26
CA GLY A 37 -84.14 -1.64 5.53
C GLY A 37 -84.99 -1.00 6.63
N SER A 38 -85.19 0.33 6.59
CA SER A 38 -86.17 1.00 7.46
C SER A 38 -87.61 0.61 7.11
N ARG A 39 -87.92 0.33 5.84
CA ARG A 39 -89.23 -0.21 5.42
C ARG A 39 -89.53 -1.59 6.01
N PHE A 40 -88.49 -2.34 6.37
CA PHE A 40 -88.60 -3.64 7.03
C PHE A 40 -88.36 -3.57 8.56
N GLY A 41 -88.24 -2.36 9.14
CA GLY A 41 -88.03 -2.16 10.57
C GLY A 41 -86.68 -2.68 11.10
N LEU A 42 -85.70 -2.95 10.23
CA LEU A 42 -84.40 -3.52 10.65
C LEU A 42 -83.50 -2.52 11.36
N PHE A 43 -83.64 -1.23 11.06
CA PHE A 43 -82.73 -0.17 11.53
C PHE A 43 -83.31 0.73 12.62
N ASP A 44 -84.48 0.39 13.16
CA ASP A 44 -85.02 1.12 14.30
C ASP A 44 -84.17 0.86 15.56
N PRO A 45 -83.78 1.91 16.31
CA PRO A 45 -82.93 1.76 17.47
C PRO A 45 -83.68 1.00 18.58
N LYS A 46 -83.35 -0.30 18.75
CA LYS A 46 -83.93 -1.18 19.78
C LYS A 46 -83.57 -0.79 21.22
N ARG A 47 -82.59 0.08 21.41
CA ARG A 47 -82.11 0.55 22.73
C ARG A 47 -81.82 2.05 22.66
N THR A 48 -82.22 2.77 23.69
CA THR A 48 -81.79 4.16 23.88
C THR A 48 -80.29 4.19 24.18
N ILE A 49 -79.55 5.08 23.51
CA ILE A 49 -78.10 5.20 23.68
C ILE A 49 -77.82 5.60 25.13
N SER A 50 -77.14 4.74 25.89
CA SER A 50 -76.73 5.03 27.27
C SER A 50 -75.63 6.09 27.28
N SER A 51 -76.02 7.34 27.49
CA SER A 51 -75.11 8.49 27.59
C SER A 51 -74.41 8.62 28.95
N ARG A 52 -74.63 7.69 29.90
CA ARG A 52 -74.12 7.80 31.29
C ARG A 52 -72.59 7.90 31.39
N GLY A 53 -71.84 7.28 30.47
CA GLY A 53 -70.38 7.39 30.42
C GLY A 53 -69.92 8.77 29.94
N TRP A 54 -70.38 9.18 28.75
CA TRP A 54 -70.09 10.48 28.15
C TRP A 54 -70.56 11.66 29.00
N ARG A 55 -71.70 11.52 29.68
CA ARG A 55 -72.23 12.52 30.61
C ARG A 55 -71.30 12.72 31.81
N ARG A 56 -70.64 11.67 32.33
CA ARG A 56 -69.65 11.82 33.41
C ARG A 56 -68.42 12.58 32.95
N VAL A 57 -67.91 12.27 31.77
CA VAL A 57 -66.77 12.99 31.17
C VAL A 57 -67.14 14.45 30.92
N GLY A 58 -68.29 14.71 30.28
CA GLY A 58 -68.77 16.07 30.03
C GLY A 58 -68.98 16.88 31.31
N VAL A 59 -69.58 16.27 32.35
CA VAL A 59 -69.75 16.94 33.67
C VAL A 59 -68.39 17.23 34.31
N ALA A 60 -67.41 16.35 34.21
CA ALA A 60 -66.06 16.60 34.74
C ALA A 60 -65.36 17.76 34.02
N VAL A 61 -65.43 17.79 32.68
CA VAL A 61 -64.82 18.85 31.84
C VAL A 61 -65.44 20.22 32.15
N VAL A 62 -66.77 20.30 32.24
CA VAL A 62 -67.48 21.56 32.53
C VAL A 62 -67.28 22.01 33.98
N ARG A 63 -67.18 21.07 34.93
CA ARG A 63 -67.02 21.39 36.36
C ARG A 63 -65.60 21.78 36.74
N TRP A 64 -64.57 21.30 36.02
CA TRP A 64 -63.16 21.55 36.30
C TRP A 64 -62.36 21.92 35.03
N PRO A 65 -62.69 23.03 34.34
CA PRO A 65 -62.11 23.33 33.03
C PRO A 65 -60.59 23.59 33.07
N GLY A 66 -60.10 24.32 34.09
CA GLY A 66 -58.68 24.64 34.24
C GLY A 66 -57.79 23.40 34.45
N PRO A 67 -58.07 22.55 35.46
CA PRO A 67 -57.31 21.33 35.70
C PRO A 67 -57.36 20.33 34.55
N VAL A 68 -58.52 20.19 33.88
CA VAL A 68 -58.65 19.29 32.72
C VAL A 68 -57.82 19.81 31.54
N LEU A 69 -57.85 21.12 31.26
CA LEU A 69 -56.99 21.73 30.25
C LEU A 69 -55.51 21.52 30.57
N ALA A 70 -55.09 21.76 31.82
CA ALA A 70 -53.71 21.55 32.23
C ALA A 70 -53.27 20.08 32.08
N ALA A 71 -54.12 19.12 32.48
CA ALA A 71 -53.84 17.69 32.35
C ALA A 71 -53.73 17.24 30.89
N THR A 72 -54.66 17.68 30.03
CA THR A 72 -54.62 17.37 28.59
C THR A 72 -53.42 18.02 27.90
N MET A 73 -53.06 19.25 28.27
CA MET A 73 -51.87 19.94 27.76
C MET A 73 -50.58 19.25 28.21
N ALA A 74 -50.52 18.80 29.46
CA ALA A 74 -49.37 18.05 29.97
C ALA A 74 -49.20 16.72 29.23
N LEU A 75 -50.29 15.99 28.99
CA LEU A 75 -50.26 14.74 28.21
C LEU A 75 -49.87 14.99 26.74
N ALA A 76 -50.36 16.09 26.14
CA ALA A 76 -49.96 16.49 24.80
C ALA A 76 -48.47 16.87 24.74
N LEU A 77 -47.95 17.57 25.74
CA LEU A 77 -46.54 17.92 25.86
C LEU A 77 -45.65 16.67 25.99
N VAL A 78 -46.07 15.66 26.77
CA VAL A 78 -45.36 14.38 26.84
C VAL A 78 -45.26 13.75 25.45
N GLY A 79 -46.36 13.70 24.69
CA GLY A 79 -46.32 13.24 23.31
C GLY A 79 -45.38 14.08 22.43
N LEU A 80 -45.51 15.40 22.44
CA LEU A 80 -44.70 16.29 21.60
C LEU A 80 -43.19 16.21 21.92
N LEU A 81 -42.81 16.06 23.20
CA LEU A 81 -41.42 15.93 23.63
C LEU A 81 -40.74 14.64 23.15
N THR A 82 -41.52 13.63 22.77
CA THR A 82 -40.99 12.34 22.30
C THR A 82 -40.74 12.33 20.78
N LEU A 83 -41.32 13.27 20.04
CA LEU A 83 -41.16 13.37 18.58
C LEU A 83 -39.70 13.57 18.11
N PRO A 84 -38.85 14.39 18.77
CA PRO A 84 -37.45 14.55 18.36
C PRO A 84 -36.63 13.25 18.49
N GLY A 85 -37.07 12.31 19.33
CA GLY A 85 -36.42 11.00 19.52
C GLY A 85 -36.86 9.94 18.50
N TYR A 86 -37.78 10.27 17.59
CA TYR A 86 -38.30 9.35 16.60
C TYR A 86 -37.21 8.84 15.65
N LYS A 87 -36.98 7.53 15.65
CA LYS A 87 -36.09 6.86 14.69
C LYS A 87 -36.88 6.03 13.68
N THR A 88 -36.67 6.28 12.41
CA THR A 88 -37.24 5.47 11.31
C THR A 88 -36.38 4.25 11.04
N ASN A 89 -37.01 3.10 10.84
CA ASN A 89 -36.36 1.94 10.25
C ASN A 89 -36.88 1.70 8.82
N TYR A 90 -35.94 1.43 7.92
CA TYR A 90 -36.21 1.16 6.52
C TYR A 90 -36.06 -0.33 6.17
N ASP A 91 -35.48 -1.14 7.06
CA ASP A 91 -35.37 -2.58 6.84
C ASP A 91 -36.71 -3.28 7.04
N ALA A 92 -37.25 -3.85 5.96
CA ALA A 92 -38.50 -4.59 6.00
C ALA A 92 -38.38 -5.93 6.75
N ARG A 93 -37.16 -6.49 6.89
CA ARG A 93 -36.91 -7.80 7.50
C ARG A 93 -37.37 -7.87 8.95
N ASP A 94 -37.21 -6.77 9.70
CA ASP A 94 -37.59 -6.66 11.11
C ASP A 94 -39.11 -6.75 11.35
N TYR A 95 -39.91 -6.53 10.30
CA TYR A 95 -41.38 -6.55 10.36
C TYR A 95 -41.99 -7.85 9.82
N LEU A 96 -41.15 -8.76 9.35
CA LEU A 96 -41.55 -10.05 8.81
C LEU A 96 -41.33 -11.16 9.86
N PRO A 97 -42.13 -12.24 9.84
CA PRO A 97 -41.92 -13.38 10.73
C PRO A 97 -40.49 -13.95 10.59
N GLU A 98 -39.85 -14.31 11.71
CA GLU A 98 -38.47 -14.82 11.71
C GLU A 98 -38.33 -16.17 10.97
N ASP A 99 -39.41 -16.93 10.86
CA ASP A 99 -39.45 -18.28 10.28
C ASP A 99 -39.56 -18.30 8.75
N ILE A 100 -39.73 -17.15 8.09
CA ILE A 100 -39.79 -17.13 6.64
C ILE A 100 -38.42 -17.50 6.05
N PRO A 101 -38.37 -18.29 4.96
CA PRO A 101 -37.11 -18.74 4.36
C PRO A 101 -36.13 -17.61 4.02
N ALA A 102 -36.65 -16.43 3.64
CA ALA A 102 -35.83 -15.25 3.37
C ALA A 102 -35.06 -14.76 4.61
N ASN A 103 -35.76 -14.57 5.74
CA ASN A 103 -35.14 -14.10 6.99
C ASN A 103 -34.14 -15.13 7.53
N VAL A 104 -34.46 -16.42 7.45
CA VAL A 104 -33.52 -17.49 7.84
C VAL A 104 -32.26 -17.46 6.96
N GLY A 105 -32.41 -17.27 5.65
CA GLY A 105 -31.29 -17.15 4.72
C GLY A 105 -30.40 -15.94 5.02
N TYR A 106 -30.99 -14.76 5.20
CA TYR A 106 -30.27 -13.54 5.55
C TYR A 106 -29.59 -13.64 6.92
N ALA A 107 -30.24 -14.23 7.93
CA ALA A 107 -29.65 -14.40 9.26
C ALA A 107 -28.40 -15.29 9.25
N VAL A 108 -28.35 -16.30 8.38
CA VAL A 108 -27.14 -17.13 8.18
C VAL A 108 -26.07 -16.38 7.40
N ALA A 109 -26.45 -15.63 6.36
CA ALA A 109 -25.53 -14.84 5.55
C ALA A 109 -24.87 -13.71 6.36
N ASP A 110 -25.65 -12.99 7.17
CA ASP A 110 -25.18 -11.89 8.02
C ASP A 110 -24.15 -12.36 9.05
N LYS A 111 -24.25 -13.61 9.55
CA LYS A 111 -23.25 -14.20 10.45
C LYS A 111 -21.87 -14.42 9.80
N HIS A 112 -21.82 -14.72 8.50
CA HIS A 112 -20.58 -15.07 7.81
C HIS A 112 -19.96 -13.88 7.07
N PHE A 113 -20.80 -13.01 6.50
CA PHE A 113 -20.35 -11.89 5.67
C PHE A 113 -20.49 -10.54 6.38
N GLY A 114 -21.32 -10.43 7.42
CA GLY A 114 -21.69 -9.15 8.03
C GLY A 114 -22.68 -8.38 7.16
N THR A 115 -23.63 -7.68 7.80
CA THR A 115 -24.73 -6.97 7.13
C THR A 115 -24.26 -6.00 6.05
N ALA A 116 -23.14 -5.31 6.30
CA ALA A 116 -22.58 -4.32 5.39
C ALA A 116 -21.90 -4.92 4.13
N ARG A 117 -21.47 -6.19 4.16
CA ARG A 117 -20.93 -6.84 2.95
C ARG A 117 -22.04 -7.39 2.05
N MET A 118 -23.17 -7.78 2.64
CA MET A 118 -24.34 -8.23 1.90
C MET A 118 -25.04 -7.07 1.18
N ASN A 119 -24.91 -5.87 1.74
CA ASN A 119 -25.56 -4.65 1.27
C ASN A 119 -24.53 -3.51 1.07
N PRO A 120 -23.62 -3.63 0.08
CA PRO A 120 -22.64 -2.59 -0.18
C PRO A 120 -23.25 -1.43 -0.95
N GLU A 121 -22.61 -0.26 -0.84
CA GLU A 121 -22.82 0.83 -1.78
C GLU A 121 -21.91 0.67 -3.00
N LEU A 122 -22.44 1.02 -4.16
CA LEU A 122 -21.77 1.02 -5.44
C LEU A 122 -21.62 2.47 -5.89
N LEU A 123 -20.40 3.00 -5.80
CA LEU A 123 -20.06 4.30 -6.36
C LEU A 123 -19.46 4.08 -7.75
N MET A 124 -19.91 4.85 -8.73
CA MET A 124 -19.38 4.81 -10.09
C MET A 124 -18.91 6.20 -10.49
N VAL A 125 -17.71 6.28 -11.06
CA VAL A 125 -17.15 7.50 -11.65
C VAL A 125 -17.05 7.28 -13.14
N GLU A 126 -17.71 8.12 -13.92
CA GLU A 126 -17.72 8.10 -15.38
C GLU A 126 -16.92 9.28 -15.92
N SER A 127 -15.90 8.99 -16.72
CA SER A 127 -14.99 9.92 -17.38
C SER A 127 -15.31 10.06 -18.88
N ASP A 128 -14.72 11.05 -19.52
CA ASP A 128 -14.82 11.26 -20.97
C ASP A 128 -13.80 10.43 -21.79
N HIS A 129 -12.75 9.92 -21.13
CA HIS A 129 -11.65 9.15 -21.71
C HIS A 129 -11.41 7.80 -21.01
N ASP A 130 -10.49 7.00 -21.55
CA ASP A 130 -10.15 5.67 -21.07
C ASP A 130 -9.26 5.72 -19.81
N LEU A 131 -9.72 5.08 -18.74
CA LEU A 131 -9.11 5.08 -17.41
C LEU A 131 -7.94 4.09 -17.26
N ARG A 132 -7.66 3.26 -18.27
CA ARG A 132 -6.66 2.16 -18.19
C ARG A 132 -5.23 2.67 -18.40
N ASN A 133 -4.82 3.63 -17.58
CA ASN A 133 -3.47 4.19 -17.61
C ASN A 133 -2.97 4.55 -16.20
N PRO A 134 -1.65 4.70 -16.00
CA PRO A 134 -1.08 5.01 -14.69
C PRO A 134 -1.63 6.29 -14.05
N ALA A 135 -1.87 7.35 -14.84
CA ALA A 135 -2.27 8.65 -14.31
C ALA A 135 -3.68 8.60 -13.69
N ASP A 136 -4.64 7.98 -14.37
CA ASP A 136 -6.00 7.84 -13.84
C ASP A 136 -6.05 6.87 -12.67
N PHE A 137 -5.20 5.85 -12.64
CA PHE A 137 -5.09 4.95 -11.50
C PHE A 137 -4.63 5.67 -10.22
N LEU A 138 -3.76 6.69 -10.33
CA LEU A 138 -3.43 7.57 -9.19
C LEU A 138 -4.67 8.30 -8.67
N VAL A 139 -5.55 8.76 -9.57
CA VAL A 139 -6.79 9.46 -9.20
C VAL A 139 -7.82 8.49 -8.61
N ILE A 140 -7.97 7.30 -9.19
CA ILE A 140 -8.83 6.24 -8.67
C ILE A 140 -8.42 5.88 -7.23
N ASP A 141 -7.13 5.74 -6.97
CA ASP A 141 -6.65 5.46 -5.62
C ASP A 141 -6.89 6.65 -4.66
N LYS A 142 -6.66 7.88 -5.12
CA LYS A 142 -7.00 9.10 -4.36
C LYS A 142 -8.48 9.15 -3.98
N ILE A 143 -9.38 8.79 -4.89
CA ILE A 143 -10.83 8.69 -4.63
C ILE A 143 -11.11 7.60 -3.59
N ALA A 144 -10.50 6.42 -3.73
CA ALA A 144 -10.69 5.32 -2.80
C ALA A 144 -10.26 5.69 -1.37
N LYS A 145 -9.12 6.37 -1.21
CA LYS A 145 -8.64 6.90 0.08
C LYS A 145 -9.57 7.94 0.66
N ALA A 146 -10.05 8.88 -0.15
CA ALA A 146 -10.96 9.93 0.30
C ALA A 146 -12.28 9.33 0.83
N ILE A 147 -12.83 8.34 0.13
CA ILE A 147 -14.02 7.61 0.57
C ILE A 147 -13.74 6.81 1.84
N PHE A 148 -12.60 6.12 1.92
CA PHE A 148 -12.24 5.31 3.09
C PHE A 148 -12.07 6.15 4.37
N ARG A 149 -11.67 7.43 4.25
CA ARG A 149 -11.55 8.36 5.38
C ARG A 149 -12.90 8.87 5.90
N VAL A 150 -14.01 8.61 5.20
CA VAL A 150 -15.34 9.00 5.67
C VAL A 150 -15.72 8.13 6.89
N PRO A 151 -16.11 8.74 8.02
CA PRO A 151 -16.52 7.99 9.20
C PRO A 151 -17.63 6.97 8.90
N GLY A 152 -17.54 5.77 9.46
CA GLY A 152 -18.53 4.70 9.24
C GLY A 152 -18.37 3.90 7.94
N VAL A 153 -17.32 4.17 7.15
CA VAL A 153 -16.89 3.32 6.04
C VAL A 153 -15.87 2.29 6.55
N ALA A 154 -16.19 1.00 6.46
CA ALA A 154 -15.32 -0.07 6.91
C ALA A 154 -14.31 -0.50 5.83
N ARG A 155 -14.73 -0.45 4.56
CA ARG A 155 -13.94 -0.98 3.44
C ARG A 155 -14.34 -0.33 2.12
N VAL A 156 -13.36 -0.08 1.27
CA VAL A 156 -13.56 0.39 -0.11
C VAL A 156 -12.81 -0.54 -1.05
N GLN A 157 -13.50 -1.19 -1.98
CA GLN A 157 -12.91 -2.08 -2.98
C GLN A 157 -13.00 -1.41 -4.37
N THR A 158 -11.89 -1.37 -5.08
CA THR A 158 -11.78 -0.90 -6.47
C THR A 158 -10.54 -1.54 -7.10
N ILE A 159 -10.24 -1.23 -8.36
CA ILE A 159 -9.10 -1.84 -9.06
C ILE A 159 -7.73 -1.58 -8.38
N THR A 160 -7.58 -0.47 -7.66
CA THR A 160 -6.34 -0.16 -6.90
C THR A 160 -6.26 -0.84 -5.53
N ARG A 161 -7.36 -1.48 -5.09
CA ARG A 161 -7.50 -2.18 -3.80
C ARG A 161 -8.62 -3.24 -3.88
N PRO A 162 -8.46 -4.30 -4.70
CA PRO A 162 -9.56 -5.21 -5.01
C PRO A 162 -10.12 -5.92 -3.77
N ASP A 163 -9.27 -6.26 -2.80
CA ASP A 163 -9.67 -6.89 -1.53
C ASP A 163 -10.05 -5.88 -0.43
N GLY A 164 -10.02 -4.59 -0.75
CA GLY A 164 -10.24 -3.48 0.17
C GLY A 164 -8.99 -3.06 0.96
N LYS A 165 -7.85 -3.69 0.69
CA LYS A 165 -6.52 -3.28 1.12
C LYS A 165 -5.72 -2.83 -0.10
N PRO A 166 -4.75 -1.92 0.06
CA PRO A 166 -3.88 -1.55 -1.04
C PRO A 166 -3.13 -2.76 -1.61
N ILE A 167 -2.81 -2.69 -2.90
CA ILE A 167 -2.01 -3.74 -3.56
C ILE A 167 -0.57 -3.62 -3.06
N LYS A 168 0.04 -4.76 -2.73
CA LYS A 168 1.47 -4.80 -2.40
C LYS A 168 2.31 -4.46 -3.63
N HIS A 169 3.50 -3.93 -3.41
CA HIS A 169 4.51 -3.68 -4.45
C HIS A 169 4.13 -2.57 -5.44
N THR A 170 3.18 -1.71 -5.08
CA THR A 170 2.73 -0.58 -5.92
C THR A 170 3.07 0.77 -5.32
N THR A 171 4.10 0.88 -4.48
CA THR A 171 4.54 2.16 -3.89
C THR A 171 5.81 2.65 -4.59
N ILE A 172 6.03 3.96 -4.64
CA ILE A 172 7.26 4.53 -5.20
C ILE A 172 8.52 4.00 -4.48
N PRO A 173 8.58 3.94 -3.13
CA PRO A 173 9.71 3.33 -2.43
C PRO A 173 9.97 1.88 -2.83
N PHE A 174 8.92 1.08 -3.03
CA PHE A 174 9.07 -0.30 -3.51
C PHE A 174 9.56 -0.36 -4.97
N ALA A 175 9.05 0.50 -5.84
CA ALA A 175 9.53 0.57 -7.22
C ALA A 175 11.02 0.98 -7.28
N MET A 176 11.45 1.88 -6.38
CA MET A 176 12.85 2.29 -6.26
C MET A 176 13.74 1.16 -5.72
N SER A 177 13.28 0.39 -4.74
CA SER A 177 14.04 -0.77 -4.22
C SER A 177 14.20 -1.86 -5.29
N MET A 178 13.15 -2.13 -6.07
CA MET A 178 13.23 -3.04 -7.22
C MET A 178 14.26 -2.60 -8.28
N GLN A 179 14.46 -1.30 -8.49
CA GLN A 179 15.47 -0.81 -9.42
C GLN A 179 16.90 -1.21 -8.98
N GLY A 180 17.15 -1.28 -7.67
CA GLY A 180 18.42 -1.72 -7.09
C GLY A 180 18.68 -3.22 -7.24
N THR A 181 17.66 -4.03 -7.54
CA THR A 181 17.79 -5.51 -7.61
C THR A 181 18.81 -5.95 -8.68
N THR A 182 18.83 -5.30 -9.84
CA THR A 182 19.81 -5.61 -10.91
C THR A 182 21.24 -5.26 -10.48
N GLN A 183 21.42 -4.17 -9.74
CA GLN A 183 22.71 -3.75 -9.21
C GLN A 183 23.22 -4.76 -8.18
N ARG A 184 22.34 -5.27 -7.33
CA ARG A 184 22.65 -6.31 -6.32
C ARG A 184 23.02 -7.65 -6.95
N LEU A 185 22.34 -8.04 -8.03
CA LEU A 185 22.71 -9.26 -8.79
C LEU A 185 24.13 -9.16 -9.36
N ASN A 186 24.57 -7.96 -9.74
CA ASN A 186 25.93 -7.71 -10.24
C ASN A 186 26.96 -7.47 -9.12
N GLU A 187 26.52 -7.12 -7.91
CA GLU A 187 27.39 -6.83 -6.76
C GLU A 187 28.30 -8.01 -6.45
N LYS A 188 27.72 -9.21 -6.30
CA LYS A 188 28.50 -10.42 -6.03
C LYS A 188 29.57 -10.67 -7.10
N TYR A 189 29.19 -10.52 -8.37
CA TYR A 189 30.13 -10.67 -9.47
C TYR A 189 31.30 -9.67 -9.36
N MET A 190 31.02 -8.40 -9.05
CA MET A 190 32.04 -7.38 -8.90
C MET A 190 32.93 -7.63 -7.66
N GLN A 191 32.35 -8.08 -6.54
CA GLN A 191 33.12 -8.48 -5.34
C GLN A 191 34.07 -9.64 -5.64
N ASP A 192 33.60 -10.67 -6.34
CA ASP A 192 34.41 -11.82 -6.72
C ASP A 192 35.59 -11.37 -7.64
N ARG A 193 35.34 -10.47 -8.61
CA ARG A 193 36.41 -9.88 -9.45
C ARG A 193 37.42 -9.02 -8.68
N MET A 194 37.00 -8.36 -7.61
CA MET A 194 37.90 -7.58 -6.76
C MET A 194 38.72 -8.47 -5.83
N ALA A 195 38.18 -9.59 -5.37
CA ALA A 195 38.94 -10.58 -4.61
C ALA A 195 40.13 -11.13 -5.43
N ASP A 196 39.96 -11.29 -6.75
CA ASP A 196 41.07 -11.65 -7.66
C ASP A 196 42.23 -10.61 -7.63
N MET A 197 41.96 -9.33 -7.35
CA MET A 197 43.02 -8.31 -7.22
C MET A 197 43.89 -8.56 -5.98
N LEU A 198 43.32 -9.08 -4.89
CA LEU A 198 44.10 -9.48 -3.71
C LEU A 198 45.02 -10.65 -4.02
N VAL A 199 44.52 -11.64 -4.79
CA VAL A 199 45.33 -12.77 -5.25
C VAL A 199 46.50 -12.29 -6.12
N GLN A 200 46.26 -11.34 -7.01
CA GLN A 200 47.35 -10.74 -7.80
C GLN A 200 48.35 -9.99 -6.91
N ALA A 201 47.90 -9.29 -5.86
CA ALA A 201 48.78 -8.50 -4.99
C ALA A 201 49.68 -9.41 -4.15
N ASP A 202 49.15 -10.57 -3.74
CA ASP A 202 49.89 -11.61 -3.04
C ASP A 202 50.91 -12.31 -3.96
N ALA A 203 50.53 -12.56 -5.22
CA ALA A 203 51.48 -13.04 -6.23
C ALA A 203 52.62 -12.03 -6.49
N MET A 204 52.32 -10.72 -6.49
CA MET A 204 53.34 -9.68 -6.56
C MET A 204 54.24 -9.66 -5.32
N GLN A 205 53.71 -9.88 -4.12
CA GLN A 205 54.51 -10.03 -2.90
C GLN A 205 55.50 -11.18 -3.04
N THR A 206 55.02 -12.33 -3.51
CA THR A 206 55.84 -13.52 -3.72
C THR A 206 56.99 -13.24 -4.71
N ASN A 207 56.73 -12.48 -5.78
CA ASN A 207 57.76 -12.05 -6.71
C ASN A 207 58.76 -11.06 -6.09
N ILE A 208 58.27 -10.08 -5.32
CA ILE A 208 59.12 -9.13 -4.59
C ILE A 208 60.05 -9.87 -3.62
N ASP A 209 59.53 -10.84 -2.86
CA ASP A 209 60.31 -11.65 -1.92
C ASP A 209 61.36 -12.49 -2.65
N THR A 210 60.98 -13.08 -3.79
CA THR A 210 61.89 -13.86 -4.64
C THR A 210 63.02 -13.00 -5.20
N MET A 211 62.71 -11.82 -5.73
CA MET A 211 63.71 -10.88 -6.25
C MET A 211 64.60 -10.32 -5.14
N THR A 212 64.06 -10.10 -3.94
CA THR A 212 64.83 -9.67 -2.76
C THR A 212 65.83 -10.73 -2.35
N ARG A 213 65.42 -12.01 -2.31
CA ARG A 213 66.34 -13.14 -2.06
C ARG A 213 67.39 -13.26 -3.15
N MET A 214 67.00 -13.11 -4.41
CA MET A 214 67.92 -13.16 -5.55
C MET A 214 68.97 -12.04 -5.47
N SER A 215 68.57 -10.82 -5.10
CA SER A 215 69.46 -9.68 -4.88
C SER A 215 70.45 -9.93 -3.73
N ALA A 216 69.98 -10.49 -2.61
CA ALA A 216 70.85 -10.87 -1.50
C ALA A 216 71.88 -11.93 -1.91
N LEU A 217 71.48 -12.96 -2.67
CA LEU A 217 72.37 -14.00 -3.18
C LEU A 217 73.37 -13.46 -4.20
N MET A 218 72.96 -12.56 -5.11
CA MET A 218 73.88 -11.93 -6.07
C MET A 218 74.92 -11.06 -5.35
N THR A 219 74.52 -10.35 -4.29
CA THR A 219 75.46 -9.59 -3.46
C THR A 219 76.52 -10.51 -2.84
N GLN A 220 76.11 -11.65 -2.26
CA GLN A 220 77.04 -12.66 -1.73
C GLN A 220 77.94 -13.25 -2.82
N MET A 221 77.39 -13.48 -4.02
CA MET A 221 78.15 -13.99 -5.16
C MET A 221 79.19 -12.97 -5.64
N SER A 222 78.85 -11.69 -5.69
CA SER A 222 79.79 -10.60 -6.01
C SER A 222 80.89 -10.47 -4.97
N GLU A 223 80.56 -10.54 -3.68
CA GLU A 223 81.56 -10.51 -2.60
C GLU A 223 82.51 -11.72 -2.68
N THR A 224 81.96 -12.92 -2.88
CA THR A 224 82.74 -14.16 -3.02
C THR A 224 83.64 -14.10 -4.26
N THR A 225 83.15 -13.55 -5.37
CA THR A 225 83.92 -13.38 -6.61
C THR A 225 85.04 -12.39 -6.41
N HIS A 226 84.78 -11.24 -5.77
CA HIS A 226 85.80 -10.25 -5.47
C HIS A 226 86.92 -10.83 -4.58
N GLN A 227 86.54 -11.60 -3.56
CA GLN A 227 87.50 -12.35 -2.72
C GLN A 227 88.29 -13.39 -3.54
N MET A 228 87.64 -14.08 -4.47
CA MET A 228 88.29 -15.06 -5.36
C MET A 228 89.32 -14.36 -6.25
N VAL A 229 88.96 -13.27 -6.93
CA VAL A 229 89.88 -12.49 -7.77
C VAL A 229 91.07 -11.98 -6.96
N THR A 230 90.82 -11.45 -5.76
CA THR A 230 91.87 -10.94 -4.87
C THR A 230 92.85 -12.04 -4.47
N LYS A 231 92.35 -13.23 -4.12
CA LYS A 231 93.17 -14.40 -3.79
C LYS A 231 93.91 -14.96 -5.00
N THR A 232 93.27 -15.01 -6.18
CA THR A 232 93.92 -15.48 -7.41
C THR A 232 95.05 -14.55 -7.84
N LYS A 233 94.90 -13.23 -7.68
CA LYS A 233 95.99 -12.26 -7.91
C LYS A 233 97.16 -12.47 -6.97
N ALA A 234 96.89 -12.65 -5.67
CA ALA A 234 97.93 -12.95 -4.68
C ALA A 234 98.64 -14.27 -5.04
N MET A 235 97.88 -15.32 -5.35
CA MET A 235 98.42 -16.60 -5.79
C MET A 235 99.25 -16.49 -7.08
N THR A 236 98.85 -15.65 -8.03
CA THR A 236 99.61 -15.41 -9.27
C THR A 236 100.94 -14.75 -8.96
N ALA A 237 100.96 -13.75 -8.05
CA ALA A 237 102.19 -13.11 -7.60
C ALA A 237 103.13 -14.12 -6.92
N ASP A 238 102.58 -14.97 -6.04
CA ASP A 238 103.34 -16.02 -5.36
C ASP A 238 103.91 -17.07 -6.35
N ILE A 239 103.13 -17.49 -7.35
CA ILE A 239 103.56 -18.46 -8.36
C ILE A 239 104.63 -17.87 -9.29
N VAL A 240 104.51 -16.59 -9.66
CA VAL A 240 105.55 -15.88 -10.43
C VAL A 240 106.84 -15.79 -9.64
N GLU A 241 106.78 -15.48 -8.35
CA GLU A 241 107.95 -15.47 -7.48
C GLU A 241 108.60 -16.87 -7.37
N VAL A 242 107.80 -17.93 -7.25
CA VAL A 242 108.31 -19.31 -7.27
C VAL A 242 108.94 -19.66 -8.62
N ARG A 243 108.31 -19.31 -9.74
CA ARG A 243 108.86 -19.51 -11.09
C ARG A 243 110.20 -18.79 -11.25
N ASP A 244 110.30 -17.54 -10.81
CA ASP A 244 111.51 -16.74 -10.93
C ASP A 244 112.66 -17.32 -10.07
N ASN A 245 112.37 -17.72 -8.83
CA ASN A 245 113.34 -18.42 -7.98
C ASN A 245 113.79 -19.78 -8.56
N LEU A 246 112.88 -20.50 -9.23
CA LEU A 246 113.20 -21.77 -9.90
C LEU A 246 113.97 -21.55 -11.21
N ALA A 247 113.71 -20.47 -11.94
CA ALA A 247 114.47 -20.07 -13.11
C ALA A 247 115.92 -19.70 -12.72
N ASP A 248 116.12 -18.98 -11.61
CA ASP A 248 117.44 -18.67 -11.06
C ASP A 248 118.21 -19.95 -10.67
N PHE A 249 117.52 -20.94 -10.09
CA PHE A 249 118.08 -22.26 -9.79
C PHE A 249 118.45 -23.03 -11.08
N ASP A 250 117.54 -23.07 -12.07
CA ASP A 250 117.77 -23.74 -13.35
C ASP A 250 118.95 -23.13 -14.11
N ASP A 251 119.10 -21.81 -14.12
CA ASP A 251 120.19 -21.10 -14.77
C ASP A 251 121.57 -21.47 -14.21
N PHE A 252 121.66 -21.68 -12.89
CA PHE A 252 122.90 -22.15 -12.26
C PHE A 252 123.25 -23.60 -12.64
N PHE A 253 122.24 -24.49 -12.72
CA PHE A 253 122.44 -25.91 -13.05
C PHE A 253 122.41 -26.23 -14.55
N ARG A 254 122.16 -25.23 -15.40
CA ARG A 254 122.08 -25.34 -16.87
C ARG A 254 123.23 -26.13 -17.53
N PRO A 255 124.52 -26.02 -17.11
CA PRO A 255 125.60 -26.82 -17.67
C PRO A 255 125.45 -28.32 -17.38
N ILE A 256 124.93 -28.67 -16.19
CA ILE A 256 124.67 -30.05 -15.75
C ILE A 256 123.41 -30.58 -16.43
N ARG A 257 122.38 -29.75 -16.59
CA ARG A 257 121.16 -30.09 -17.35
C ARG A 257 121.50 -30.51 -18.78
N ASN A 258 122.30 -29.72 -19.50
CA ASN A 258 122.69 -30.02 -20.88
C ASN A 258 123.37 -31.38 -21.06
N TYR A 259 124.12 -31.85 -20.06
CA TYR A 259 124.72 -33.18 -20.08
C TYR A 259 123.65 -34.29 -20.08
N PHE A 260 122.60 -34.16 -19.26
CA PHE A 260 121.51 -35.14 -19.17
C PHE A 260 120.61 -35.21 -20.43
N TYR A 261 120.52 -34.12 -21.20
CA TYR A 261 119.77 -34.11 -22.48
C TYR A 261 120.61 -34.54 -23.69
N TRP A 262 121.95 -34.58 -23.56
CA TRP A 262 122.86 -34.95 -24.64
C TRP A 262 123.15 -36.47 -24.72
N GLU A 263 123.03 -37.21 -23.60
CA GLU A 263 123.29 -38.66 -23.55
C GLU A 263 122.11 -39.49 -24.14
N PRO A 264 122.32 -40.27 -25.22
CA PRO A 264 121.25 -41.00 -25.91
C PRO A 264 120.54 -42.06 -25.06
N HIS A 265 121.20 -42.62 -24.04
CA HIS A 265 120.69 -43.70 -23.19
C HIS A 265 120.28 -43.24 -21.78
N CYS A 266 120.02 -41.95 -21.57
CA CYS A 266 119.67 -41.39 -20.26
C CYS A 266 118.48 -42.07 -19.56
N TYR A 267 117.54 -42.66 -20.32
CA TYR A 267 116.38 -43.39 -19.79
C TYR A 267 116.75 -44.72 -19.11
N ASP A 268 117.89 -45.32 -19.45
CA ASP A 268 118.36 -46.61 -18.90
C ASP A 268 119.28 -46.43 -17.68
N ILE A 269 119.66 -45.18 -17.34
CA ILE A 269 120.52 -44.83 -16.21
C ILE A 269 119.64 -44.20 -15.11
N PRO A 270 119.45 -44.86 -13.94
CA PRO A 270 118.51 -44.41 -12.91
C PRO A 270 118.70 -42.95 -12.49
N VAL A 271 119.95 -42.52 -12.28
CA VAL A 271 120.26 -41.14 -11.85
C VAL A 271 120.02 -40.11 -12.96
N CYS A 272 120.26 -40.48 -14.23
CA CYS A 272 120.08 -39.58 -15.37
C CYS A 272 118.58 -39.31 -15.59
N TRP A 273 117.77 -40.36 -15.62
CA TRP A 273 116.32 -40.25 -15.77
C TRP A 273 115.66 -39.49 -14.62
N THR A 274 116.07 -39.73 -13.36
CA THR A 274 115.52 -38.98 -12.21
C THR A 274 115.84 -37.49 -12.29
N MET A 275 117.07 -37.12 -12.67
CA MET A 275 117.44 -35.71 -12.79
C MET A 275 116.73 -35.06 -13.98
N ARG A 276 116.59 -35.77 -15.11
CA ARG A 276 115.81 -35.30 -16.26
C ARG A 276 114.33 -35.08 -15.91
N SER A 277 113.71 -36.01 -15.19
CA SER A 277 112.32 -35.85 -14.72
C SER A 277 112.13 -34.64 -13.81
N VAL A 278 113.11 -34.31 -12.96
CA VAL A 278 113.06 -33.09 -12.11
C VAL A 278 113.05 -31.84 -12.99
N PHE A 279 113.92 -31.76 -14.00
CA PHE A 279 113.94 -30.63 -14.94
C PHE A 279 112.68 -30.56 -15.82
N ASP A 280 112.17 -31.70 -16.32
CA ASP A 280 110.90 -31.74 -17.06
C ASP A 280 109.70 -31.26 -16.18
N THR A 281 109.77 -31.48 -14.86
CA THR A 281 108.75 -30.98 -13.92
C THR A 281 108.89 -29.46 -13.69
N LEU A 282 110.12 -28.94 -13.66
CA LEU A 282 110.39 -27.50 -13.60
C LEU A 282 109.92 -26.80 -14.88
N ASP A 283 110.11 -27.41 -16.05
CA ASP A 283 109.62 -26.90 -17.33
C ASP A 283 108.09 -26.81 -17.37
N GLY A 284 107.39 -27.69 -16.64
CA GLY A 284 105.93 -27.66 -16.49
C GLY A 284 105.38 -26.47 -15.68
N ILE A 285 106.22 -25.71 -14.99
CA ILE A 285 105.80 -24.57 -14.15
C ILE A 285 105.56 -23.31 -15.01
N ASN A 286 106.25 -23.16 -16.13
CA ASN A 286 106.06 -22.05 -17.06
C ASN A 286 104.65 -22.02 -17.67
N PRO A 287 104.16 -23.08 -18.36
CA PRO A 287 102.80 -23.09 -18.91
C PRO A 287 101.74 -22.99 -17.81
N LEU A 288 101.96 -23.56 -16.61
CA LEU A 288 101.06 -23.39 -15.48
C LEU A 288 100.96 -21.93 -15.01
N THR A 289 102.08 -21.20 -15.01
CA THR A 289 102.11 -19.78 -14.63
C THR A 289 101.42 -18.92 -15.69
N ASP A 290 101.67 -19.21 -16.97
CA ASP A 290 101.06 -18.49 -18.10
C ASP A 290 99.53 -18.69 -18.11
N ASP A 291 99.05 -19.93 -17.93
CA ASP A 291 97.61 -20.24 -17.85
C ASP A 291 96.92 -19.48 -16.70
N ILE A 292 97.58 -19.35 -15.54
CA ILE A 292 97.05 -18.61 -14.39
C ILE A 292 97.05 -17.09 -14.65
N GLN A 293 98.09 -16.57 -15.32
CA GLN A 293 98.15 -15.16 -15.71
C GLN A 293 97.08 -14.80 -16.74
N GLU A 294 96.74 -15.70 -17.66
CA GLU A 294 95.66 -15.51 -18.62
C GLU A 294 94.27 -15.58 -17.97
N LEU A 295 94.10 -16.32 -16.86
CA LEU A 295 92.83 -16.43 -16.13
C LEU A 295 92.47 -15.16 -15.33
N VAL A 296 93.46 -14.42 -14.82
CA VAL A 296 93.22 -13.24 -13.96
C VAL A 296 92.39 -12.15 -14.66
N PRO A 297 92.69 -11.73 -15.91
CA PRO A 297 91.89 -10.75 -16.64
C PRO A 297 90.42 -11.17 -16.85
N GLU A 298 90.16 -12.47 -17.04
CA GLU A 298 88.80 -12.97 -17.19
C GLU A 298 88.00 -12.90 -15.88
N LEU A 299 88.64 -13.25 -14.77
CA LEU A 299 88.05 -13.13 -13.43
C LEU A 299 87.81 -11.66 -13.04
N GLU A 300 88.73 -10.75 -13.38
CA GLU A 300 88.53 -9.31 -13.19
C GLU A 300 87.34 -8.76 -13.99
N ARG A 301 87.16 -9.24 -15.22
CA ARG A 301 86.01 -8.84 -16.05
C ARG A 301 84.69 -9.31 -15.44
N LEU A 302 84.70 -10.50 -14.84
CA LEU A 302 83.55 -11.06 -14.14
C LEU A 302 83.26 -10.28 -12.84
N ASP A 303 84.29 -9.90 -12.07
CA ASP A 303 84.20 -9.03 -10.89
C ASP A 303 83.69 -7.62 -11.22
N ALA A 304 84.03 -7.07 -12.39
CA ALA A 304 83.55 -5.76 -12.84
C ALA A 304 82.09 -5.78 -13.34
N LEU A 305 81.56 -6.93 -13.76
CA LEU A 305 80.20 -7.07 -14.28
C LEU A 305 79.16 -7.36 -13.20
N MET A 306 79.51 -8.11 -12.15
CA MET A 306 78.56 -8.45 -11.08
C MET A 306 77.94 -7.22 -10.37
N PRO A 307 78.70 -6.17 -10.03
CA PRO A 307 78.14 -4.98 -9.37
C PRO A 307 77.12 -4.24 -10.25
N LYS A 308 77.34 -4.22 -11.58
CA LYS A 308 76.42 -3.58 -12.54
C LYS A 308 75.09 -4.31 -12.65
N LEU A 309 75.09 -5.63 -12.47
CA LEU A 309 73.86 -6.43 -12.41
C LEU A 309 73.09 -6.18 -11.11
N ILE A 310 73.79 -6.01 -9.99
CA ILE A 310 73.19 -5.72 -8.68
C ILE A 310 72.54 -4.33 -8.66
N GLU A 311 73.12 -3.34 -9.33
CA GLU A 311 72.60 -1.97 -9.37
C GLU A 311 71.19 -1.84 -10.00
N LEU A 312 70.82 -2.75 -10.90
CA LEU A 312 69.52 -2.74 -11.58
C LEU A 312 68.38 -3.35 -10.75
N LEU A 313 68.69 -4.28 -9.85
CA LEU A 313 67.68 -5.06 -9.10
C LEU A 313 66.82 -4.22 -8.14
N PRO A 314 67.37 -3.26 -7.36
CA PRO A 314 66.57 -2.41 -6.47
C PRO A 314 65.47 -1.65 -7.21
N SER A 315 65.78 -1.10 -8.39
CA SER A 315 64.82 -0.33 -9.19
C SER A 315 63.62 -1.18 -9.65
N GLN A 316 63.85 -2.45 -10.02
CA GLN A 316 62.77 -3.36 -10.40
C GLN A 316 61.92 -3.77 -9.18
N ILE A 317 62.56 -4.07 -8.05
CA ILE A 317 61.86 -4.42 -6.80
C ILE A 317 60.97 -3.25 -6.35
N GLU A 318 61.46 -2.02 -6.42
CA GLU A 318 60.71 -0.83 -6.03
C GLU A 318 59.53 -0.55 -6.98
N THR A 319 59.72 -0.77 -8.29
CA THR A 319 58.62 -0.70 -9.26
C THR A 319 57.53 -1.73 -8.95
N MET A 320 57.91 -2.96 -8.62
CA MET A 320 56.97 -4.02 -8.22
C MET A 320 56.24 -3.69 -6.92
N ARG A 321 56.92 -3.14 -5.92
CA ARG A 321 56.31 -2.66 -4.67
C ARG A 321 55.32 -1.53 -4.92
N SER A 322 55.65 -0.59 -5.80
CA SER A 322 54.76 0.51 -6.20
C SER A 322 53.50 -0.02 -6.89
N MET A 323 53.65 -0.94 -7.85
CA MET A 323 52.50 -1.55 -8.53
C MET A 323 51.61 -2.35 -7.57
N GLN A 324 52.20 -3.12 -6.64
CA GLN A 324 51.45 -3.83 -5.61
C GLN A 324 50.68 -2.86 -4.72
N THR A 325 51.33 -1.78 -4.28
CA THR A 325 50.69 -0.74 -3.45
C THR A 325 49.54 -0.07 -4.18
N MET A 326 49.72 0.26 -5.46
CA MET A 326 48.65 0.81 -6.29
C MET A 326 47.46 -0.16 -6.41
N MET A 327 47.72 -1.46 -6.63
CA MET A 327 46.66 -2.45 -6.75
C MET A 327 45.88 -2.65 -5.45
N LEU A 328 46.57 -2.69 -4.30
CA LEU A 328 45.92 -2.73 -2.98
C LEU A 328 45.12 -1.46 -2.70
N THR A 329 45.66 -0.29 -3.05
CA THR A 329 44.95 1.00 -2.90
C THR A 329 43.70 1.04 -3.78
N GLN A 330 43.80 0.54 -5.01
CA GLN A 330 42.68 0.45 -5.95
C GLN A 330 41.61 -0.55 -5.49
N TYR A 331 42.01 -1.66 -4.87
CA TYR A 331 41.10 -2.59 -4.20
C TYR A 331 40.35 -1.91 -3.05
N GLN A 332 41.07 -1.24 -2.14
CA GLN A 332 40.46 -0.56 -0.98
C GLN A 332 39.49 0.55 -1.43
N THR A 333 39.86 1.32 -2.46
CA THR A 333 39.02 2.39 -3.01
C THR A 333 37.75 1.83 -3.63
N GLN A 334 37.85 0.82 -4.48
CA GLN A 334 36.67 0.17 -5.07
C GLN A 334 35.81 -0.53 -4.01
N LYS A 335 36.44 -1.13 -2.99
CA LYS A 335 35.73 -1.77 -1.88
C LYS A 335 34.93 -0.75 -1.07
N GLY A 336 35.52 0.39 -0.73
CA GLY A 336 34.79 1.46 -0.06
C GLY A 336 33.59 1.96 -0.87
N GLN A 337 33.75 2.14 -2.19
CA GLN A 337 32.65 2.54 -3.08
C GLN A 337 31.55 1.47 -3.17
N GLN A 338 31.92 0.19 -3.25
CA GLN A 338 30.95 -0.90 -3.28
C GLN A 338 30.21 -1.05 -1.94
N ASP A 339 30.94 -1.05 -0.82
CA ASP A 339 30.34 -1.17 0.52
C ASP A 339 29.36 0.00 0.76
N GLN A 340 29.67 1.21 0.28
CA GLN A 340 28.75 2.35 0.29
C GLN A 340 27.51 2.10 -0.59
N SER A 341 27.69 1.60 -1.81
CA SER A 341 26.57 1.27 -2.71
C SER A 341 25.67 0.18 -2.14
N ALA A 342 26.24 -0.82 -1.47
CA ALA A 342 25.52 -1.91 -0.83
C ALA A 342 24.67 -1.39 0.33
N ALA A 343 25.26 -0.57 1.22
CA ALA A 343 24.54 0.05 2.33
C ALA A 343 23.36 0.92 1.87
N MET A 344 23.56 1.75 0.83
CA MET A 344 22.45 2.55 0.26
C MET A 344 21.34 1.68 -0.34
N SER A 345 21.69 0.52 -0.90
CA SER A 345 20.70 -0.41 -1.48
C SER A 345 19.92 -1.14 -0.39
N GLU A 346 20.59 -1.57 0.69
CA GLU A 346 19.96 -2.19 1.85
C GLU A 346 18.95 -1.24 2.53
N ASP A 347 19.31 0.03 2.71
CA ASP A 347 18.39 1.05 3.23
C ASP A 347 17.17 1.27 2.33
N ALA A 348 17.36 1.24 1.00
CA ALA A 348 16.27 1.37 0.03
C ALA A 348 15.34 0.16 0.04
N ASP A 349 15.88 -1.06 0.17
CA ASP A 349 15.11 -2.29 0.29
C ASP A 349 14.28 -2.30 1.59
N ALA A 350 14.92 -1.98 2.73
CA ALA A 350 14.24 -1.88 4.01
C ALA A 350 13.12 -0.83 3.99
N MET A 351 13.32 0.29 3.30
CA MET A 351 12.28 1.29 3.08
C MET A 351 11.12 0.72 2.25
N GLY A 352 11.42 0.05 1.13
CA GLY A 352 10.42 -0.59 0.28
C GLY A 352 9.58 -1.62 1.03
N GLU A 353 10.23 -2.49 1.80
CA GLU A 353 9.58 -3.50 2.66
C GLU A 353 8.72 -2.84 3.74
N ALA A 354 9.21 -1.79 4.43
CA ALA A 354 8.45 -1.11 5.46
C ALA A 354 7.15 -0.47 4.94
N PHE A 355 7.17 0.14 3.74
CA PHE A 355 5.97 0.66 3.10
C PHE A 355 5.00 -0.46 2.70
N ASP A 356 5.52 -1.59 2.20
CA ASP A 356 4.71 -2.73 1.77
C ASP A 356 4.05 -3.46 2.95
N ASP A 357 4.80 -3.69 4.03
CA ASP A 357 4.34 -4.38 5.23
C ASP A 357 3.37 -3.54 6.07
N SER A 358 3.57 -2.22 6.08
CA SER A 358 2.61 -1.30 6.71
C SER A 358 1.34 -1.10 5.89
N MET A 359 1.28 -1.64 4.67
CA MET A 359 0.18 -1.41 3.71
C MET A 359 -0.07 0.09 3.49
N ASN A 360 0.99 0.90 3.55
CA ASN A 360 0.90 2.34 3.33
C ASN A 360 1.04 2.63 1.84
N ASP A 361 -0.05 3.06 1.23
CA ASP A 361 -0.14 3.35 -0.19
C ASP A 361 -0.08 4.85 -0.50
N ASP A 362 0.30 5.74 0.42
CA ASP A 362 0.33 7.19 0.21
C ASP A 362 1.13 7.60 -1.06
N THR A 363 2.11 6.78 -1.44
CA THR A 363 2.92 6.92 -2.67
C THR A 363 2.57 5.86 -3.72
N PHE A 364 1.28 5.52 -3.86
CA PHE A 364 0.80 4.58 -4.85
C PHE A 364 1.28 4.97 -6.26
N TYR A 365 1.81 4.00 -7.00
CA TYR A 365 2.21 4.10 -8.39
C TYR A 365 2.17 2.72 -9.04
N LEU A 366 1.54 2.63 -10.20
CA LEU A 366 1.47 1.41 -10.97
C LEU A 366 2.20 1.61 -12.31
N PRO A 367 3.28 0.86 -12.60
CA PRO A 367 4.03 1.01 -13.84
C PRO A 367 3.20 0.53 -15.05
N PRO A 368 3.45 1.07 -16.27
CA PRO A 368 2.74 0.66 -17.49
C PRO A 368 2.76 -0.85 -17.74
N ASP A 369 3.88 -1.52 -17.44
CA ASP A 369 4.04 -2.97 -17.67
C ASP A 369 3.05 -3.82 -16.85
N ALA A 370 2.55 -3.31 -15.73
CA ALA A 370 1.56 -4.01 -14.93
C ALA A 370 0.19 -4.14 -15.64
N PHE A 371 -0.12 -3.22 -16.56
CA PHE A 371 -1.35 -3.26 -17.34
C PHE A 371 -1.37 -4.39 -18.38
N ASP A 372 -0.20 -4.93 -18.72
CA ASP A 372 -0.07 -6.05 -19.64
C ASP A 372 -0.28 -7.42 -18.98
N ASN A 373 -0.26 -7.49 -17.64
CA ASN A 373 -0.47 -8.72 -16.89
C ASN A 373 -1.90 -9.27 -17.03
N ASP A 374 -2.03 -10.57 -17.34
CA ASP A 374 -3.32 -11.22 -17.61
C ASP A 374 -4.25 -11.26 -16.38
N ASP A 375 -3.73 -11.45 -15.18
CA ASP A 375 -4.53 -11.45 -13.95
C ASP A 375 -5.01 -10.03 -13.62
N PHE A 376 -4.16 -9.03 -13.89
CA PHE A 376 -4.56 -7.63 -13.75
C PHE A 376 -5.65 -7.23 -14.74
N LYS A 377 -5.56 -7.69 -16.00
CA LYS A 377 -6.62 -7.52 -17.01
C LYS A 377 -7.96 -8.11 -16.57
N ARG A 378 -7.95 -9.33 -16.01
CA ARG A 378 -9.16 -9.94 -15.41
C ARG A 378 -9.71 -9.14 -14.23
N GLY A 379 -8.83 -8.55 -13.42
CA GLY A 379 -9.22 -7.61 -12.37
C GLY A 379 -9.91 -6.38 -12.94
N MET A 380 -9.34 -5.77 -13.99
CA MET A 380 -9.90 -4.58 -14.64
C MET A 380 -11.30 -4.83 -15.20
N GLU A 381 -11.57 -5.99 -15.81
CA GLU A 381 -12.93 -6.35 -16.29
C GLU A 381 -13.97 -6.35 -15.16
N ASN A 382 -13.56 -6.58 -13.91
CA ASN A 382 -14.43 -6.51 -12.76
C ASN A 382 -14.62 -5.11 -12.19
N PHE A 383 -13.84 -4.09 -12.55
CA PHE A 383 -13.95 -2.76 -11.91
C PHE A 383 -14.10 -1.62 -12.91
N ILE A 384 -13.66 -1.81 -14.14
CA ILE A 384 -13.72 -0.84 -15.23
C ILE A 384 -14.70 -1.37 -16.28
N SER A 385 -15.50 -0.48 -16.84
CA SER A 385 -16.44 -0.80 -17.91
C SER A 385 -15.71 -1.28 -19.18
N PRO A 386 -16.37 -2.06 -20.06
CA PRO A 386 -15.76 -2.52 -21.31
C PRO A 386 -15.27 -1.40 -22.25
N ASP A 387 -15.87 -0.22 -22.18
CA ASP A 387 -15.46 0.97 -22.95
C ASP A 387 -14.32 1.76 -22.28
N GLY A 388 -13.88 1.35 -21.09
CA GLY A 388 -12.79 1.97 -20.33
C GLY A 388 -13.16 3.27 -19.62
N LYS A 389 -14.40 3.76 -19.71
CA LYS A 389 -14.79 5.11 -19.29
C LYS A 389 -15.45 5.19 -17.92
N SER A 390 -15.77 4.06 -17.30
CA SER A 390 -16.41 4.04 -15.99
C SER A 390 -15.64 3.11 -15.05
N VAL A 391 -15.44 3.56 -13.83
CA VAL A 391 -14.86 2.76 -12.76
C VAL A 391 -15.85 2.65 -11.60
N ARG A 392 -16.01 1.44 -11.06
CA ARG A 392 -16.84 1.18 -9.89
C ARG A 392 -16.01 1.01 -8.63
N PHE A 393 -16.57 1.47 -7.52
CA PHE A 393 -16.08 1.30 -6.17
C PHE A 393 -17.18 0.62 -5.35
N ILE A 394 -16.82 -0.44 -4.63
CA ILE A 394 -17.72 -1.18 -3.75
C ILE A 394 -17.38 -0.76 -2.32
N ILE A 395 -18.32 -0.12 -1.64
CA ILE A 395 -18.12 0.49 -0.33
C ILE A 395 -18.93 -0.31 0.69
N SER A 396 -18.29 -0.82 1.73
CA SER A 396 -18.95 -1.50 2.85
C SER A 396 -18.91 -0.59 4.09
N HIS A 397 -20.05 -0.43 4.74
CA HIS A 397 -20.19 0.32 6.00
C HIS A 397 -19.69 -0.48 7.22
N GLU A 398 -19.42 0.18 8.35
CA GLU A 398 -19.10 -0.51 9.63
C GLU A 398 -20.34 -1.10 10.32
N GLY A 399 -21.53 -0.62 9.97
CA GLY A 399 -22.81 -1.08 10.49
C GLY A 399 -23.84 -1.30 9.40
N ASP A 400 -25.12 -1.36 9.77
CA ASP A 400 -26.21 -1.56 8.82
C ASP A 400 -26.49 -0.27 8.02
N PRO A 401 -26.34 -0.28 6.68
CA PRO A 401 -26.62 0.87 5.82
C PRO A 401 -28.10 1.30 5.83
N ALA A 402 -29.04 0.45 6.29
CA ALA A 402 -30.47 0.75 6.39
C ALA A 402 -30.84 1.63 7.61
N THR A 403 -29.89 1.88 8.50
CA THR A 403 -30.08 2.71 9.70
C THR A 403 -29.94 4.19 9.39
N VAL A 404 -30.44 5.05 10.30
CA VAL A 404 -30.31 6.51 10.19
C VAL A 404 -28.84 6.91 10.11
N GLU A 405 -27.99 6.25 10.91
CA GLU A 405 -26.55 6.46 10.95
C GLU A 405 -25.91 6.07 9.60
N GLY A 406 -26.27 4.91 9.02
CA GLY A 406 -25.79 4.48 7.70
C GLY A 406 -26.19 5.42 6.56
N ILE A 407 -27.48 5.81 6.53
CA ILE A 407 -28.05 6.75 5.55
C ILE A 407 -27.34 8.11 5.60
N SER A 408 -26.94 8.56 6.79
CA SER A 408 -26.26 9.85 6.96
C SER A 408 -24.88 9.92 6.29
N GLN A 409 -24.23 8.78 6.04
CA GLN A 409 -22.90 8.71 5.43
C GLN A 409 -22.90 8.82 3.90
N ILE A 410 -24.05 8.63 3.25
CA ILE A 410 -24.18 8.62 1.79
C ILE A 410 -23.75 9.96 1.15
N VAL A 411 -24.16 11.08 1.76
CA VAL A 411 -23.80 12.42 1.25
C VAL A 411 -22.30 12.71 1.45
N PRO A 412 -21.70 12.47 2.63
CA PRO A 412 -20.26 12.53 2.83
C PRO A 412 -19.46 11.69 1.83
N ILE A 413 -19.85 10.43 1.58
CA ILE A 413 -19.20 9.54 0.60
C ILE A 413 -19.17 10.18 -0.80
N LYS A 414 -20.34 10.61 -1.29
CA LYS A 414 -20.46 11.26 -2.60
C LYS A 414 -19.66 12.56 -2.68
N THR A 415 -19.59 13.31 -1.57
CA THR A 415 -18.85 14.57 -1.48
C THR A 415 -17.34 14.32 -1.50
N ALA A 416 -16.85 13.37 -0.71
CA ALA A 416 -15.44 12.99 -0.68
C ALA A 416 -14.94 12.53 -2.06
N ALA A 417 -15.74 11.74 -2.77
CA ALA A 417 -15.40 11.32 -4.14
C ALA A 417 -15.32 12.54 -5.10
N LYS A 418 -16.30 13.45 -5.05
CA LYS A 418 -16.28 14.67 -5.87
C LYS A 418 -15.12 15.60 -5.54
N GLU A 419 -14.73 15.69 -4.26
CA GLU A 419 -13.60 16.51 -3.83
C GLU A 419 -12.26 15.90 -4.24
N ALA A 420 -12.13 14.58 -4.19
CA ALA A 420 -10.93 13.88 -4.63
C ALA A 420 -10.61 14.10 -6.12
N ILE A 421 -11.65 14.23 -6.95
CA ILE A 421 -11.56 14.45 -8.40
C ILE A 421 -11.09 15.88 -8.76
N LYS A 422 -11.27 16.87 -7.89
CA LYS A 422 -10.90 18.27 -8.19
C LYS A 422 -9.40 18.43 -8.45
N GLY A 423 -9.04 19.14 -9.52
CA GLY A 423 -7.65 19.39 -9.90
C GLY A 423 -6.91 18.15 -10.38
N THR A 424 -7.63 17.16 -10.91
CA THR A 424 -7.07 15.92 -11.48
C THR A 424 -7.54 15.73 -12.93
N PRO A 425 -6.94 14.83 -13.72
CA PRO A 425 -7.41 14.51 -15.06
C PRO A 425 -8.89 14.07 -15.14
N LEU A 426 -9.45 13.57 -14.04
CA LEU A 426 -10.87 13.19 -13.97
C LEU A 426 -11.80 14.37 -13.67
N GLU A 427 -11.31 15.61 -13.63
CA GLU A 427 -12.13 16.79 -13.39
C GLU A 427 -13.26 16.91 -14.43
N GLY A 428 -14.50 17.08 -13.95
CA GLY A 428 -15.69 17.06 -14.79
C GLY A 428 -16.39 15.69 -14.90
N SER A 429 -15.78 14.62 -14.39
CA SER A 429 -16.39 13.29 -14.33
C SER A 429 -17.69 13.28 -13.51
N THR A 430 -18.64 12.46 -13.93
CA THR A 430 -19.93 12.27 -13.25
C THR A 430 -19.80 11.19 -12.17
N VAL A 431 -20.23 11.52 -10.95
CA VAL A 431 -20.20 10.60 -9.80
C VAL A 431 -21.62 10.12 -9.46
N TYR A 432 -21.84 8.82 -9.65
CA TYR A 432 -23.06 8.12 -9.30
C TYR A 432 -22.84 7.31 -8.02
N LEU A 433 -23.88 7.19 -7.21
CA LEU A 433 -23.87 6.37 -6.01
C LEU A 433 -25.21 5.63 -5.95
N ALA A 434 -25.12 4.31 -5.87
CA ALA A 434 -26.24 3.39 -5.74
C ALA A 434 -25.93 2.39 -4.63
N GLY A 435 -26.89 1.55 -4.28
CA GLY A 435 -26.77 0.63 -3.15
C GLY A 435 -27.93 0.81 -2.18
N THR A 436 -27.88 0.08 -1.08
CA THR A 436 -28.97 0.03 -0.09
C THR A 436 -29.18 1.34 0.64
N GLY A 437 -28.12 1.90 1.23
CA GLY A 437 -28.12 3.16 1.93
C GLY A 437 -28.42 4.33 1.00
N ALA A 438 -27.89 4.34 -0.23
CA ALA A 438 -28.23 5.35 -1.23
C ALA A 438 -29.72 5.32 -1.60
N THR A 439 -30.27 4.11 -1.79
CA THR A 439 -31.71 3.94 -2.07
C THR A 439 -32.55 4.41 -0.88
N TYR A 440 -32.17 4.06 0.35
CA TYR A 440 -32.88 4.49 1.55
C TYR A 440 -32.72 5.99 1.83
N LYS A 441 -31.60 6.61 1.44
CA LYS A 441 -31.41 8.06 1.47
C LYS A 441 -32.39 8.76 0.55
N ASP A 442 -32.50 8.30 -0.69
CA ASP A 442 -33.46 8.84 -1.66
C ASP A 442 -34.91 8.60 -1.21
N MET A 443 -35.19 7.45 -0.60
CA MET A 443 -36.49 7.15 0.00
C MET A 443 -36.82 8.10 1.17
N SER A 444 -35.87 8.31 2.08
CA SER A 444 -36.01 9.21 3.23
C SER A 444 -36.27 10.64 2.79
N ASP A 445 -35.49 11.16 1.84
CA ASP A 445 -35.68 12.51 1.31
C ASP A 445 -37.02 12.64 0.58
N GLY A 446 -37.33 11.68 -0.29
CA GLY A 446 -38.60 11.64 -1.01
C GLY A 446 -39.80 11.62 -0.05
N ALA A 447 -39.76 10.78 0.98
CA ALA A 447 -40.79 10.67 1.99
C ALA A 447 -40.95 11.97 2.77
N PHE A 448 -39.85 12.61 3.17
CA PHE A 448 -39.89 13.88 3.89
C PHE A 448 -40.55 14.99 3.07
N TYR A 449 -40.13 15.18 1.82
CA TYR A 449 -40.69 16.22 0.95
C TYR A 449 -42.15 15.94 0.57
N ASP A 450 -42.48 14.70 0.23
CA ASP A 450 -43.85 14.32 -0.13
C ASP A 450 -44.80 14.48 1.07
N LEU A 451 -44.36 14.10 2.28
CA LEU A 451 -45.14 14.27 3.50
C LEU A 451 -45.33 15.74 3.87
N LEU A 452 -44.30 16.57 3.69
CA LEU A 452 -44.39 18.00 3.94
C LEU A 452 -45.37 18.67 2.97
N ILE A 453 -45.30 18.35 1.68
CA ILE A 453 -46.24 18.86 0.66
C ILE A 453 -47.66 18.40 0.97
N ALA A 454 -47.86 17.10 1.23
CA ALA A 454 -49.17 16.53 1.54
C ALA A 454 -49.76 17.12 2.83
N GLY A 455 -48.95 17.26 3.88
CA GLY A 455 -49.35 17.85 5.15
C GLY A 455 -49.77 19.31 5.00
N ILE A 456 -48.98 20.14 4.32
CA ILE A 456 -49.32 21.55 4.06
C ILE A 456 -50.59 21.65 3.21
N ALA A 457 -50.70 20.85 2.14
CA ALA A 457 -51.89 20.84 1.28
C ALA A 457 -53.16 20.42 2.04
N ALA A 458 -53.06 19.38 2.89
CA ALA A 458 -54.19 18.90 3.68
C ALA A 458 -54.62 19.91 4.76
N VAL A 459 -53.66 20.50 5.48
CA VAL A 459 -53.93 21.52 6.50
C VAL A 459 -54.53 22.78 5.90
N THR A 460 -53.99 23.25 4.76
CA THR A 460 -54.55 24.41 4.04
C THR A 460 -55.96 24.13 3.52
N LEU A 461 -56.21 22.95 2.97
CA LEU A 461 -57.55 22.54 2.53
C LEU A 461 -58.55 22.50 3.69
N ILE A 462 -58.19 21.85 4.81
CA ILE A 462 -59.05 21.81 6.01
C ILE A 462 -59.30 23.22 6.53
N PHE A 463 -58.26 24.05 6.60
CA PHE A 463 -58.39 25.44 7.05
C PHE A 463 -59.36 26.24 6.18
N ILE A 464 -59.29 26.10 4.84
CA ILE A 464 -60.22 26.74 3.91
C ILE A 464 -61.65 26.24 4.15
N ILE A 465 -61.86 24.93 4.29
CA ILE A 465 -63.18 24.34 4.57
C ILE A 465 -63.73 24.88 5.90
N MET A 466 -62.91 24.91 6.96
CA MET A 466 -63.32 25.45 8.26
C MET A 466 -63.61 26.95 8.18
N LEU A 467 -62.84 27.72 7.40
CA LEU A 467 -63.09 29.14 7.20
C LEU A 467 -64.44 29.37 6.52
N ILE A 468 -64.77 28.56 5.50
CA ILE A 468 -66.07 28.63 4.81
C ILE A 468 -67.23 28.29 5.76
N ILE A 469 -67.07 27.24 6.58
CA ILE A 469 -68.12 26.77 7.50
C ILE A 469 -68.30 27.72 8.69
N THR A 470 -67.22 28.11 9.36
CA THR A 470 -67.25 28.92 10.58
C THR A 470 -67.34 30.43 10.31
N ARG A 471 -67.03 30.87 9.08
CA ARG A 471 -66.97 32.29 8.67
C ARG A 471 -66.11 33.18 9.58
N SER A 472 -65.20 32.58 10.34
CA SER A 472 -64.33 33.26 11.30
C SER A 472 -62.93 32.68 11.25
N VAL A 473 -61.95 33.54 10.94
CA VAL A 473 -60.54 33.14 10.85
C VAL A 473 -60.03 32.61 12.19
N VAL A 474 -60.42 33.24 13.30
CA VAL A 474 -60.01 32.83 14.65
C VAL A 474 -60.59 31.46 15.00
N ALA A 475 -61.87 31.23 14.72
CA ALA A 475 -62.50 29.94 15.00
C ALA A 475 -61.87 28.81 14.16
N ALA A 476 -61.67 29.06 12.86
CA ALA A 476 -61.01 28.10 11.97
C ALA A 476 -59.57 27.79 12.41
N ALA A 477 -58.79 28.80 12.81
CA ALA A 477 -57.42 28.61 13.28
C ALA A 477 -57.36 27.79 14.58
N VAL A 478 -58.25 28.04 15.54
CA VAL A 478 -58.31 27.27 16.79
C VAL A 478 -58.68 25.81 16.53
N ILE A 479 -59.65 25.55 15.65
CA ILE A 479 -60.04 24.18 15.29
C ILE A 479 -58.87 23.45 14.64
N VAL A 480 -58.26 24.03 13.60
CA VAL A 480 -57.12 23.40 12.92
C VAL A 480 -55.93 23.22 13.86
N GLY A 481 -55.64 24.20 14.71
CA GLY A 481 -54.56 24.13 15.71
C GLY A 481 -54.77 23.01 16.73
N THR A 482 -56.01 22.82 17.22
CA THR A 482 -56.33 21.72 18.13
C THR A 482 -56.26 20.36 17.45
N VAL A 483 -56.65 20.25 16.17
CA VAL A 483 -56.40 19.03 15.38
C VAL A 483 -54.91 18.75 15.34
N LEU A 484 -54.09 19.68 14.84
CA LEU A 484 -52.64 19.49 14.71
C LEU A 484 -51.97 19.12 16.04
N LEU A 485 -52.36 19.76 17.15
CA LEU A 485 -51.86 19.43 18.47
C LEU A 485 -52.26 18.01 18.90
N SER A 486 -53.50 17.60 18.65
CA SER A 486 -53.96 16.23 18.94
C SER A 486 -53.27 15.17 18.07
N LEU A 487 -52.99 15.49 16.80
CA LEU A 487 -52.24 14.64 15.88
C LEU A 487 -50.81 14.43 16.38
N GLY A 488 -50.10 15.53 16.67
CA GLY A 488 -48.73 15.49 17.16
C GLY A 488 -48.62 14.77 18.51
N ALA A 489 -49.55 15.02 19.43
CA ALA A 489 -49.61 14.33 20.72
C ALA A 489 -49.88 12.83 20.57
N SER A 490 -50.83 12.45 19.71
CA SER A 490 -51.17 11.03 19.49
C SER A 490 -50.03 10.27 18.82
N PHE A 491 -49.39 10.86 17.81
CA PHE A 491 -48.25 10.24 17.15
C PHE A 491 -47.06 10.14 18.10
N GLY A 492 -46.75 11.21 18.85
CA GLY A 492 -45.69 11.20 19.86
C GLY A 492 -45.90 10.15 20.95
N LEU A 493 -47.09 10.05 21.53
CA LEU A 493 -47.42 8.99 22.49
C LEU A 493 -47.28 7.58 21.88
N SER A 494 -47.56 7.43 20.58
CA SER A 494 -47.31 6.18 19.87
C SER A 494 -45.81 5.89 19.78
N VAL A 495 -44.99 6.88 19.42
CA VAL A 495 -43.52 6.76 19.41
C VAL A 495 -43.00 6.38 20.80
N LEU A 496 -43.49 7.02 21.86
CA LEU A 496 -43.13 6.69 23.24
C LEU A 496 -43.44 5.23 23.59
N LEU A 497 -44.65 4.78 23.26
CA LEU A 497 -45.08 3.41 23.56
C LEU A 497 -44.24 2.38 22.79
N TRP A 498 -44.11 2.55 21.47
CA TRP A 498 -43.49 1.54 20.62
C TRP A 498 -41.96 1.58 20.67
N GLN A 499 -41.35 2.76 20.56
CA GLN A 499 -39.89 2.88 20.50
C GLN A 499 -39.23 2.90 21.88
N HIS A 500 -39.80 3.63 22.85
CA HIS A 500 -39.16 3.81 24.16
C HIS A 500 -39.60 2.78 25.21
N ILE A 501 -40.86 2.36 25.22
CA ILE A 501 -41.36 1.38 26.19
C ILE A 501 -41.17 -0.05 25.68
N LEU A 502 -41.58 -0.34 24.45
CA LEU A 502 -41.52 -1.68 23.86
C LEU A 502 -40.21 -1.98 23.11
N GLY A 503 -39.41 -0.96 22.77
CA GLY A 503 -38.12 -1.12 22.10
C GLY A 503 -38.21 -1.52 20.63
N LEU A 504 -39.37 -1.39 19.99
CA LEU A 504 -39.57 -1.76 18.59
C LEU A 504 -39.38 -0.55 17.68
N PRO A 505 -38.49 -0.64 16.67
CA PRO A 505 -38.31 0.44 15.71
C PRO A 505 -39.58 0.61 14.86
N LEU A 506 -39.90 1.84 14.48
CA LEU A 506 -41.08 2.12 13.66
C LEU A 506 -40.71 2.12 12.18
N HIS A 507 -41.49 1.37 11.40
CA HIS A 507 -41.32 1.31 9.95
C HIS A 507 -41.58 2.68 9.34
N TRP A 508 -40.78 3.07 8.34
CA TRP A 508 -40.84 4.40 7.71
C TRP A 508 -42.26 4.79 7.22
N MET A 509 -43.09 3.83 6.83
CA MET A 509 -44.46 4.06 6.35
C MET A 509 -45.50 4.36 7.46
N VAL A 510 -45.18 4.08 8.73
CA VAL A 510 -46.08 4.34 9.87
C VAL A 510 -46.38 5.83 10.00
N LEU A 511 -45.37 6.69 9.83
CA LEU A 511 -45.55 8.14 9.95
C LEU A 511 -46.49 8.68 8.86
N PRO A 512 -46.26 8.46 7.54
CA PRO A 512 -47.19 8.85 6.50
C PRO A 512 -48.62 8.33 6.70
N MET A 513 -48.79 7.05 7.04
CA MET A 513 -50.11 6.46 7.22
C MET A 513 -50.84 7.02 8.44
N SER A 514 -50.15 7.19 9.57
CA SER A 514 -50.74 7.75 10.78
C SER A 514 -51.19 9.20 10.56
N VAL A 515 -50.38 10.03 9.90
CA VAL A 515 -50.74 11.41 9.58
C VAL A 515 -51.97 11.45 8.68
N ILE A 516 -52.02 10.65 7.61
CA ILE A 516 -53.16 10.60 6.69
C ILE A 516 -54.44 10.16 7.41
N LEU A 517 -54.39 9.06 8.17
CA LEU A 517 -55.56 8.52 8.88
C LEU A 517 -56.05 9.46 9.96
N LEU A 518 -55.14 9.95 10.81
CA LEU A 518 -55.50 10.81 11.92
C LEU A 518 -56.01 12.17 11.44
N LEU A 519 -55.46 12.72 10.35
CA LEU A 519 -55.93 13.98 9.77
C LEU A 519 -57.33 13.84 9.15
N ALA A 520 -57.59 12.73 8.44
CA ALA A 520 -58.92 12.43 7.92
C ALA A 520 -59.96 12.33 9.04
N VAL A 521 -59.67 11.51 10.05
CA VAL A 521 -60.59 11.26 11.17
C VAL A 521 -60.74 12.48 12.09
N GLY A 522 -59.65 13.19 12.37
CA GLY A 522 -59.61 14.34 13.28
C GLY A 522 -60.39 15.54 12.75
N SER A 523 -60.36 15.78 11.43
CA SER A 523 -61.18 16.80 10.79
C SER A 523 -62.68 16.51 10.93
N ASP A 524 -63.09 15.26 10.68
CA ASP A 524 -64.50 14.86 10.67
C ASP A 524 -65.15 14.95 12.07
N TYR A 525 -64.43 14.55 13.13
CA TYR A 525 -64.96 14.65 14.50
C TYR A 525 -65.16 16.09 14.95
N ASN A 526 -64.22 16.98 14.60
CA ASN A 526 -64.34 18.39 14.96
C ASN A 526 -65.46 19.08 14.18
N LEU A 527 -65.67 18.73 12.90
CA LEU A 527 -66.83 19.19 12.13
C LEU A 527 -68.16 18.80 12.77
N LEU A 528 -68.31 17.53 13.18
CA LEU A 528 -69.54 17.06 13.84
C LEU A 528 -69.80 17.78 15.16
N LEU A 529 -68.73 18.06 15.93
CA LEU A 529 -68.85 18.80 17.19
C LEU A 529 -69.27 20.25 16.95
N VAL A 530 -68.67 20.92 15.96
CA VAL A 530 -69.00 22.31 15.61
C VAL A 530 -70.39 22.44 15.02
N SER A 531 -70.82 21.52 14.14
CA SER A 531 -72.17 21.54 13.55
C SER A 531 -73.32 21.39 14.56
N ARG A 532 -72.99 20.96 15.79
CA ARG A 532 -73.94 20.75 16.90
C ARG A 532 -74.19 22.01 17.74
N PHE A 533 -73.34 23.02 17.61
CA PHE A 533 -73.44 24.31 18.29
C PHE A 533 -73.70 25.41 17.25
#